data_AF-A0AAN7RA07-F1
#
_entry.id   AF-A0AAN7RA07-F1
#
_cell.length_a   1.000
_cell.length_b   1.000
_cell.length_c   1.000
_cell.angle_alpha   90.00
_cell.angle_beta   90.00
_cell.angle_gamma   90.00
#
_symmetry.space_group_name_H-M   'P 1'
#
loop_
_entity.id
_entity.type
_entity.pdbx_description
1 polymer ?
#
loop_
_entity_poly.entity_id
_entity_poly.type
_entity_poly.pdbx_seq_one_letter_code
_entity_poly.pdbx_strand_id
1 'polypeptide(L)'
;MLYIMGSDLQTWLSAALVNQDTCMEGFDGTSNILKGLVSSSISEITSLVRDLLSKVYPSSKPKSYAAGGGGGGVHGHGGRKSTAGDAQQFPSWVRPNDRKLLRVSRVAADVVVAQDGTGNFTSVQDAVMAAPDYSTRRFLIYV
;
A
#
# COMPACT_ATOMS: atom_id res chain seq x y z
N MET A 1 -21.38 -20.23 -3.15
CA MET A 1 -20.27 -21.08 -3.63
C MET A 1 -19.38 -20.38 -4.65
N LEU A 2 -19.92 -19.63 -5.63
CA LEU A 2 -19.13 -18.84 -6.60
C LEU A 2 -18.27 -17.71 -6.02
N TYR A 3 -18.64 -17.15 -4.86
CA TYR A 3 -17.93 -16.02 -4.25
C TYR A 3 -16.60 -16.40 -3.58
N ILE A 4 -16.44 -17.67 -3.17
CA ILE A 4 -15.26 -18.17 -2.44
C ILE A 4 -14.10 -18.45 -3.41
N MET A 5 -14.41 -18.97 -4.60
CA MET A 5 -13.39 -19.25 -5.62
C MET A 5 -12.72 -17.98 -6.18
N GLY A 6 -13.47 -16.86 -6.25
CA GLY A 6 -12.94 -15.59 -6.72
C GLY A 6 -11.97 -14.92 -5.73
N SER A 7 -12.26 -14.97 -4.43
CA SER A 7 -11.36 -14.43 -3.40
C SER A 7 -10.07 -15.23 -3.27
N ASP A 8 -10.17 -16.56 -3.37
CA ASP A 8 -8.99 -17.41 -3.35
C ASP A 8 -8.13 -17.13 -4.58
N LEU A 9 -8.71 -17.12 -5.78
CA LEU A 9 -7.99 -16.84 -7.02
C LEU A 9 -7.34 -15.45 -7.03
N GLN A 10 -8.02 -14.43 -6.49
CA GLN A 10 -7.42 -13.11 -6.28
C GLN A 10 -6.20 -13.18 -5.36
N THR A 11 -6.30 -13.93 -4.26
CA THR A 11 -5.22 -14.08 -3.28
C THR A 11 -4.01 -14.77 -3.90
N TRP A 12 -4.21 -15.89 -4.61
CA TRP A 12 -3.14 -16.62 -5.29
C TRP A 12 -2.45 -15.79 -6.38
N LEU A 13 -3.23 -15.12 -7.24
CA LEU A 13 -2.68 -14.28 -8.30
C LEU A 13 -1.95 -13.04 -7.74
N SER A 14 -2.48 -12.43 -6.67
CA SER A 14 -1.80 -11.32 -6.00
C SER A 14 -0.49 -11.77 -5.37
N ALA A 15 -0.48 -12.93 -4.70
CA ALA A 15 0.72 -13.51 -4.10
C ALA A 15 1.81 -13.83 -5.14
N ALA A 16 1.43 -14.34 -6.32
CA ALA A 16 2.37 -14.63 -7.41
C ALA A 16 3.07 -13.37 -7.97
N LEU A 17 2.49 -12.18 -7.78
CA LEU A 17 3.09 -10.91 -8.17
C LEU A 17 4.02 -10.32 -7.11
N VAL A 18 4.09 -10.92 -5.92
CA VAL A 18 4.96 -10.45 -4.83
C VAL A 18 6.37 -10.99 -5.06
N ASN A 19 7.38 -10.15 -4.75
CA ASN A 19 8.81 -10.45 -4.80
C ASN A 19 9.48 -10.43 -6.19
N GLN A 20 8.84 -9.92 -7.26
CA GLN A 20 9.48 -9.91 -8.59
C GLN A 20 10.80 -9.09 -8.58
N ASP A 21 10.81 -7.91 -7.96
CA ASP A 21 12.01 -7.06 -7.88
C ASP A 21 13.11 -7.71 -7.04
N THR A 22 12.78 -8.20 -5.84
CA THR A 22 13.73 -8.91 -4.96
C THR A 22 14.21 -10.24 -5.57
N CYS A 23 13.38 -10.91 -6.37
CA CYS A 23 13.80 -12.09 -7.14
C CYS A 23 14.87 -11.73 -8.16
N MET A 24 14.73 -10.58 -8.84
CA MET A 24 15.73 -10.10 -9.80
C MET A 24 17.04 -9.66 -9.15
N GLU A 25 17.00 -9.14 -7.92
CA GLU A 25 18.20 -8.86 -7.11
C GLU A 25 19.00 -10.13 -6.83
N GLY A 26 18.35 -11.30 -6.71
CA GLY A 26 19.01 -12.59 -6.53
C GLY A 26 19.92 -13.02 -7.69
N PHE A 27 19.83 -12.36 -8.84
CA PHE A 27 20.71 -12.59 -9.99
C PHE A 27 21.90 -11.63 -10.05
N ASP A 28 22.04 -10.72 -9.10
CA ASP A 28 23.21 -9.85 -9.01
C ASP A 28 24.49 -10.68 -8.84
N GLY A 29 25.49 -10.41 -9.68
CA GLY A 29 26.73 -11.18 -9.76
C GLY A 29 26.71 -12.36 -10.75
N THR A 30 25.58 -12.62 -11.42
CA THR A 30 25.51 -13.58 -12.55
C THR A 30 25.72 -12.90 -13.91
N SER A 31 25.78 -13.69 -14.98
CA SER A 31 25.87 -13.16 -16.35
C SER A 31 24.66 -12.29 -16.71
N ASN A 32 24.92 -11.11 -17.28
CA ASN A 32 23.88 -10.19 -17.77
C ASN A 32 22.91 -10.85 -18.77
N ILE A 33 23.36 -11.88 -19.50
CA ILE A 33 22.53 -12.63 -20.44
C ILE A 33 21.47 -13.44 -19.67
N LEU A 34 21.87 -14.11 -18.58
CA LEU A 34 20.95 -14.88 -17.75
C LEU A 34 19.96 -13.96 -17.05
N LYS A 35 20.44 -12.85 -16.48
CA LYS A 35 19.59 -11.84 -15.85
C LYS A 35 18.58 -11.25 -16.86
N GLY A 36 19.02 -10.95 -18.09
CA GLY A 36 18.16 -10.43 -19.16
C GLY A 36 17.09 -11.44 -19.61
N LEU A 37 17.46 -12.71 -19.79
CA LEU A 37 16.53 -13.77 -20.17
C LEU A 37 15.45 -13.97 -19.09
N VAL A 38 15.87 -14.09 -17.83
CA VAL A 38 14.95 -14.26 -16.70
C VAL A 38 14.05 -13.03 -16.52
N SER A 39 14.60 -11.82 -16.63
CA SER A 39 13.82 -10.57 -16.57
C SER A 39 12.75 -10.51 -17.66
N SER A 40 13.07 -10.93 -18.89
CA SER A 40 12.11 -10.96 -19.99
C SER A 40 10.97 -11.95 -19.72
N SER A 41 11.29 -13.18 -19.30
CA SER A 41 10.29 -14.21 -18.97
C SER A 41 9.42 -13.80 -17.78
N ILE A 42 10.02 -13.23 -16.74
CA ILE A 42 9.30 -12.72 -15.57
C ILE A 42 8.35 -11.59 -15.96
N SER A 43 8.78 -10.66 -16.80
CA SER A 43 7.92 -9.56 -17.27
C SER A 43 6.69 -10.07 -18.03
N GLU A 44 6.88 -11.09 -18.88
CA GLU A 44 5.79 -11.71 -19.63
C GLU A 44 4.78 -12.40 -18.70
N ILE A 45 5.26 -13.24 -17.78
CA ILE A 45 4.41 -13.93 -16.79
C ILE A 45 3.68 -12.91 -15.91
N THR A 46 4.37 -11.86 -15.48
CA THR A 46 3.80 -10.80 -14.65
C THR A 46 2.65 -10.09 -15.38
N SER A 47 2.80 -9.84 -16.69
CA SER A 47 1.72 -9.27 -17.51
C SER A 47 0.51 -10.19 -17.56
N LEU A 48 0.71 -11.49 -17.82
CA LEU A 48 -0.38 -12.47 -17.89
C LEU A 48 -1.12 -12.61 -16.56
N VAL A 49 -0.39 -12.64 -15.44
CA VAL A 49 -0.99 -12.72 -14.09
C VAL A 49 -1.77 -11.45 -13.76
N ARG A 50 -1.28 -10.26 -14.14
CA ARG A 50 -2.02 -8.99 -13.99
C ARG A 50 -3.29 -8.97 -14.83
N ASP A 51 -3.25 -9.47 -16.07
CA ASP A 51 -4.42 -9.59 -16.93
C ASP A 51 -5.48 -10.52 -16.32
N LEU A 52 -5.07 -11.66 -15.78
CA LEU A 52 -5.98 -12.57 -15.07
C LEU A 52 -6.55 -11.92 -13.81
N LEU A 53 -5.71 -11.27 -13.01
CA LEU A 53 -6.14 -10.59 -11.79
C LEU A 53 -7.20 -9.51 -12.09
N SER A 54 -7.06 -8.78 -13.20
CA SER A 54 -8.02 -7.77 -13.65
C SER A 54 -9.41 -8.34 -14.01
N LYS A 55 -9.47 -9.62 -14.40
CA LYS A 55 -10.72 -10.33 -14.72
C LYS A 55 -11.38 -10.91 -13.48
N VAL A 56 -10.59 -11.31 -12.48
CA VAL A 56 -11.06 -11.92 -11.23
C VAL A 56 -11.50 -10.86 -10.22
N TYR A 57 -10.75 -9.77 -10.15
CA TYR A 57 -11.15 -8.54 -9.47
C TYR A 57 -11.36 -7.48 -10.56
N PRO A 58 -12.57 -7.42 -11.18
CA PRO A 58 -12.89 -6.30 -12.03
C PRO A 58 -12.77 -5.06 -11.16
N SER A 59 -11.69 -4.30 -11.36
CA SER A 59 -11.47 -3.03 -10.70
C SER A 59 -12.81 -2.33 -10.73
N SER A 60 -13.36 -2.06 -9.55
CA SER A 60 -14.58 -1.27 -9.46
C SER A 60 -14.20 0.04 -10.08
N LYS A 61 -14.60 0.25 -11.35
CA LYS A 61 -14.36 1.49 -12.06
C LYS A 61 -14.77 2.58 -11.06
N PRO A 62 -13.91 3.57 -10.76
CA PRO A 62 -14.33 4.67 -9.91
C PRO A 62 -15.64 5.16 -10.52
N LYS A 63 -16.72 5.14 -9.71
CA LYS A 63 -17.99 5.68 -10.16
C LYS A 63 -17.68 7.09 -10.62
N SER A 64 -17.69 7.30 -11.93
CA SER A 64 -17.69 8.61 -12.54
C SER A 64 -18.96 9.26 -12.02
N TYR A 65 -18.82 10.05 -10.95
CA TYR A 65 -19.89 10.93 -10.49
C TYR A 65 -20.12 11.91 -11.62
N ALA A 66 -21.04 11.55 -12.51
CA ALA A 66 -21.59 12.47 -13.48
C ALA A 66 -22.19 13.63 -12.68
N ALA A 67 -21.66 14.82 -12.94
CA ALA A 67 -22.27 16.05 -12.47
C ALA A 67 -23.68 16.13 -13.08
N GLY A 68 -24.70 15.94 -12.24
CA GLY A 68 -26.10 16.14 -12.56
C GLY A 68 -26.78 16.65 -11.30
N GLY A 69 -27.05 17.96 -11.27
CA GLY A 69 -27.62 18.65 -10.12
C GLY A 69 -29.09 18.32 -9.87
N GLY A 70 -29.55 18.70 -8.67
CA GLY A 70 -30.99 18.85 -8.38
C GLY A 70 -31.43 18.38 -6.99
N GLY A 71 -31.49 19.33 -6.04
CA GLY A 71 -32.64 19.52 -5.15
C GLY A 71 -32.99 18.50 -4.04
N GLY A 72 -32.82 18.95 -2.79
CA GLY A 72 -33.86 18.83 -1.74
C GLY A 72 -33.83 17.63 -0.80
N GLY A 73 -33.90 17.91 0.52
CA GLY A 73 -34.41 16.96 1.52
C GLY A 73 -33.51 16.69 2.73
N VAL A 74 -33.89 17.26 3.86
CA VAL A 74 -33.36 17.05 5.23
C VAL A 74 -33.54 15.58 5.67
N HIS A 75 -32.61 15.02 6.45
CA HIS A 75 -32.77 14.27 7.72
C HIS A 75 -31.41 13.68 8.16
N GLY A 76 -31.11 13.78 9.46
CA GLY A 76 -29.76 13.61 10.01
C GLY A 76 -29.26 12.18 10.19
N HIS A 77 -27.94 12.02 10.06
CA HIS A 77 -27.05 11.38 11.02
C HIS A 77 -25.61 11.80 10.64
N GLY A 78 -24.78 12.14 11.63
CA GLY A 78 -23.45 12.74 11.44
C GLY A 78 -22.47 11.83 10.71
N GLY A 79 -22.50 11.84 9.38
CA GLY A 79 -21.46 11.28 8.52
C GLY A 79 -20.30 12.27 8.41
N ARG A 80 -19.14 11.89 8.94
CA ARG A 80 -17.88 12.62 8.72
C ARG A 80 -17.67 12.76 7.21
N LYS A 81 -17.78 13.98 6.69
CA LYS A 81 -17.40 14.34 5.31
C LYS A 81 -15.94 13.96 5.12
N SER A 82 -15.68 12.83 4.46
CA SER A 82 -14.41 12.58 3.82
C SER A 82 -14.27 13.63 2.72
N THR A 83 -13.37 14.58 2.89
CA THR A 83 -13.03 15.55 1.84
C THR A 83 -12.60 14.76 0.60
N ALA A 84 -13.25 15.02 -0.53
CA ALA A 84 -13.03 14.30 -1.78
C ALA A 84 -11.57 14.35 -2.29
N GLY A 85 -10.73 15.22 -1.72
CA GLY A 85 -9.28 15.26 -1.97
C GLY A 85 -8.46 14.18 -1.25
N ASP A 86 -9.01 13.46 -0.26
CA ASP A 86 -8.26 12.51 0.57
C ASP A 86 -8.21 11.08 0.01
N ALA A 87 -9.07 10.76 -0.97
CA ALA A 87 -9.12 9.44 -1.60
C ALA A 87 -8.07 9.26 -2.70
N GLN A 88 -7.54 10.35 -3.27
CA GLN A 88 -6.58 10.29 -4.36
C GLN A 88 -5.12 10.16 -3.87
N GLN A 89 -4.85 10.49 -2.61
CA GLN A 89 -3.46 10.62 -2.10
C GLN A 89 -3.01 9.46 -1.21
N PHE A 90 -3.93 8.63 -0.72
CA PHE A 90 -3.59 7.50 0.15
C PHE A 90 -4.39 6.25 -0.25
N PRO A 91 -3.74 5.06 -0.27
CA PRO A 91 -4.43 3.80 -0.50
C PRO A 91 -5.59 3.55 0.48
N SER A 92 -6.57 2.76 0.05
CA SER A 92 -7.76 2.43 0.86
C SER A 92 -7.45 1.69 2.16
N TRP A 93 -6.30 1.02 2.25
CA TRP A 93 -5.83 0.34 3.46
C TRP A 93 -5.32 1.31 4.55
N VAL A 94 -5.02 2.57 4.19
CA VAL A 94 -4.62 3.60 5.16
C VAL A 94 -5.86 4.20 5.83
N ARG A 95 -5.96 4.04 7.15
CA ARG A 95 -7.11 4.53 7.91
C ARG A 95 -7.20 6.07 7.88
N PRO A 96 -8.41 6.67 7.92
CA PRO A 96 -8.58 8.13 7.94
C PRO A 96 -7.72 8.87 8.97
N ASN A 97 -7.63 8.36 10.20
CA ASN A 97 -6.84 8.99 11.27
C ASN A 97 -5.32 8.96 10.96
N ASP A 98 -4.87 7.94 10.23
CA ASP A 98 -3.45 7.75 9.89
C ASP A 98 -3.06 8.68 8.74
N ARG A 99 -3.97 8.85 7.77
CA ARG A 99 -3.83 9.87 6.72
C ARG A 99 -3.69 11.27 7.29
N LYS A 100 -4.45 11.60 8.34
CA LYS A 100 -4.32 12.89 9.01
C LYS A 100 -2.91 13.06 9.58
N LEU A 101 -2.35 12.06 10.27
CA LEU A 101 -0.99 12.12 10.81
C LEU A 101 0.07 12.29 9.73
N LEU A 102 -0.05 11.57 8.62
CA LEU A 102 0.89 11.66 7.49
C LEU A 102 0.84 13.00 6.73
N ARG A 103 -0.15 13.85 7.02
CA ARG A 103 -0.30 15.19 6.42
C ARG A 103 0.15 16.31 7.36
N VAL A 104 0.24 16.06 8.67
CA VAL A 104 0.68 17.10 9.61
C VAL A 104 2.20 17.13 9.61
N SER A 105 2.78 18.31 9.39
CA SER A 105 4.23 18.54 9.29
C SER A 105 5.00 18.33 10.60
N ARG A 106 4.30 18.20 11.74
CA ARG A 106 4.91 17.97 13.06
C ARG A 106 4.01 17.07 13.89
N VAL A 107 4.26 15.77 13.84
CA VAL A 107 3.78 14.81 14.85
C VAL A 107 4.95 14.57 15.80
N ALA A 108 4.70 14.60 17.10
CA ALA A 108 5.72 14.22 18.07
C ALA A 108 6.05 12.72 17.87
N ALA A 109 7.25 12.44 17.38
CA ALA A 109 7.74 11.08 17.22
C ALA A 109 8.15 10.52 18.59
N ASP A 110 7.98 9.22 18.75
CA ASP A 110 8.54 8.51 19.89
C ASP A 110 10.06 8.40 19.74
N VAL A 111 10.52 8.14 18.52
CA VAL A 111 11.94 8.04 18.17
C VAL A 111 12.21 8.58 16.77
N VAL A 112 13.41 9.12 16.57
CA VAL A 112 13.92 9.63 15.29
C VAL A 112 15.09 8.78 14.81
N VAL A 113 15.09 8.38 13.55
CA VAL A 113 16.22 7.78 12.85
C VAL A 113 16.85 8.89 12.01
N ALA A 114 18.15 9.14 12.15
CA ALA A 114 18.87 10.07 11.31
C ALA A 114 20.30 9.57 11.05
N GLN A 115 20.67 9.44 9.78
CA GLN A 115 22.00 8.92 9.39
C GLN A 115 23.16 9.84 9.81
N ASP A 116 22.89 11.13 10.03
CA ASP A 116 23.87 12.12 10.48
C ASP A 116 24.13 12.07 12.01
N GLY A 117 23.44 11.18 12.73
CA GLY A 117 23.57 11.00 14.17
C GLY A 117 22.81 12.02 15.01
N THR A 118 21.97 12.88 14.41
CA THR A 118 21.16 13.87 15.15
C THR A 118 19.90 13.27 15.80
N GLY A 119 19.57 12.02 15.46
CA GLY A 119 18.41 11.28 15.96
C GLY A 119 18.72 10.33 17.12
N ASN A 120 17.73 9.51 17.49
CA ASN A 120 17.89 8.43 18.47
C ASN A 120 18.67 7.23 17.92
N PHE A 121 18.48 6.93 16.63
CA PHE A 121 19.10 5.79 15.94
C PHE A 121 19.64 6.23 14.57
N THR A 122 20.57 5.46 14.01
CA THR A 122 21.06 5.64 12.63
C THR A 122 20.51 4.61 11.65
N SER A 123 19.85 3.57 12.17
CA SER A 123 19.22 2.49 11.41
C SER A 123 17.74 2.37 11.75
N VAL A 124 16.91 2.13 10.72
CA VAL A 124 15.48 1.86 10.88
C VAL A 124 15.26 0.57 11.68
N GLN A 125 16.12 -0.42 11.50
CA GLN A 125 15.99 -1.71 12.20
C GLN A 125 16.07 -1.53 13.71
N ASP A 126 17.00 -0.71 14.20
CA ASP A 126 17.19 -0.48 15.63
C ASP A 126 15.99 0.24 16.25
N ALA A 127 15.42 1.20 15.53
CA ALA A 127 14.20 1.89 15.94
C ALA A 127 12.98 0.95 15.99
N VAL A 128 12.88 -0.01 15.06
CA VAL A 128 11.84 -1.04 15.06
C VAL A 128 12.02 -1.99 16.25
N MET A 129 13.25 -2.40 16.55
CA MET A 129 13.56 -3.25 17.71
C MET A 129 13.31 -2.56 19.05
N ALA A 130 13.38 -1.24 19.10
CA ALA A 130 13.08 -0.44 20.29
C ALA A 130 11.58 -0.24 20.55
N ALA A 131 10.72 -0.62 19.59
CA ALA A 131 9.28 -0.49 19.76
C ALA A 131 8.78 -1.47 20.86
N PRO A 132 7.96 -1.01 21.82
CA PRO A 132 7.47 -1.88 22.89
C PRO A 132 6.55 -2.99 22.38
N ASP A 133 6.83 -4.22 22.79
CA ASP A 133 5.97 -5.37 22.50
C ASP A 133 4.58 -5.21 23.14
N TYR A 134 3.56 -5.67 22.42
CA TYR A 134 2.16 -5.69 22.87
C TYR A 134 1.59 -4.35 23.33
N SER A 135 2.18 -3.24 22.87
CA SER A 135 1.69 -1.90 23.15
C SER A 135 0.29 -1.67 22.56
N THR A 136 -0.62 -1.15 23.37
CA THR A 136 -1.94 -0.68 22.91
C THR A 136 -1.89 0.73 22.33
N ARG A 137 -0.79 1.46 22.56
CA ARG A 137 -0.52 2.76 21.93
C ARG A 137 0.28 2.59 20.65
N ARG A 138 0.04 3.48 19.69
CA ARG A 138 0.90 3.62 18.51
C ARG A 138 2.30 4.05 18.93
N PHE A 139 3.31 3.47 18.28
CA PHE A 139 4.70 3.88 18.35
C PHE A 139 5.08 4.54 17.02
N LEU A 140 5.53 5.79 17.05
CA LEU A 140 5.82 6.59 15.85
C LEU A 140 7.34 6.71 15.66
N ILE A 141 7.85 6.10 14.60
CA ILE A 141 9.24 6.25 14.14
C ILE A 141 9.26 7.29 13.04
N TYR A 142 10.05 8.35 13.22
CA TYR A 142 10.38 9.32 12.17
C TYR A 142 11.76 8.98 11.60
N VAL A 143 11.93 9.05 10.28
CA VAL A 143 13.17 8.66 9.57
C VAL A 143 13.59 9.79 8.66
#